data_AF-A0A2W6YRE8-F1
#
_entry.id   AF-A0A2W6YRE8-F1
#
_cell.length_a   1.000
_cell.length_b   1.000
_cell.length_c   1.000
_cell.angle_alpha   90.00
_cell.angle_beta   90.00
_cell.angle_gamma   90.00
#
_symmetry.space_group_name_H-M   'P 1'
#
loop_
_entity.id
_entity.type
_entity.pdbx_description
1 polymer ?
#
loop_
_entity_poly.entity_id
_entity_poly.type
_entity_poly.pdbx_seq_one_letter_code
_entity_poly.pdbx_strand_id
1 'polypeptide(L)'
;MKKKYIITFDVHIGHQQIIKDLTSCDWHSIIKGYDDGGNAVICYLPETTWWKEFETSRQAYDEFSLIAGSNNIIRVLVSKLDDWRCSTINAMAHQQEEAKKLQ
;
A
#
# COMPACT_ATOMS: atom_id res chain seq x y z
N MET A 1 -7.87 15.15 -11.60
CA MET A 1 -7.06 14.03 -12.13
C MET A 1 -6.55 13.24 -10.94
N LYS A 2 -6.79 11.92 -10.90
CA LYS A 2 -6.30 11.07 -9.82
C LYS A 2 -4.78 10.87 -9.93
N LYS A 3 -4.14 10.66 -8.77
CA LYS A 3 -2.72 10.39 -8.59
C LYS A 3 -2.57 9.20 -7.64
N LYS A 4 -1.47 8.47 -7.75
CA LYS A 4 -1.15 7.40 -6.80
C LYS A 4 -0.65 8.01 -5.50
N TYR A 5 -1.21 7.55 -4.39
CA TYR A 5 -0.75 7.88 -3.05
C TYR A 5 -0.39 6.61 -2.32
N ILE A 6 0.75 6.63 -1.65
CA ILE A 6 1.22 5.57 -0.79
C ILE A 6 1.00 6.00 0.66
N ILE A 7 0.53 5.06 1.47
CA ILE A 7 0.46 5.19 2.92
C ILE A 7 1.49 4.27 3.55
N THR A 8 2.12 4.72 4.63
CA THR A 8 2.87 3.88 5.55
C THR A 8 2.35 4.15 6.95
N PHE A 9 1.96 3.11 7.69
CA PHE A 9 1.24 3.26 8.95
C PHE A 9 1.80 2.42 10.09
N ASP A 10 1.52 2.87 11.31
CA ASP A 10 1.67 2.13 12.55
C ASP A 10 0.36 2.23 13.33
N VAL A 11 -0.12 1.11 13.88
CA VAL A 11 -1.40 1.00 14.60
C VAL A 11 -1.22 0.27 15.92
N HIS A 12 -2.11 0.51 16.88
CA HIS A 12 -2.05 -0.16 18.19
C HIS A 12 -2.37 -1.65 18.10
N ILE A 13 -3.46 -2.02 17.41
CA ILE A 13 -3.96 -3.39 17.29
C ILE A 13 -4.63 -3.64 15.93
N GLY A 14 -4.97 -4.90 15.64
CA GLY A 14 -5.86 -5.25 14.52
C GLY A 14 -5.19 -5.33 13.15
N HIS A 15 -3.86 -5.45 13.07
CA HIS A 15 -3.10 -5.43 11.82
C HIS A 15 -3.66 -6.38 10.73
N GLN A 16 -3.95 -7.63 11.10
CA GLN A 16 -4.47 -8.63 10.17
C GLN A 16 -5.89 -8.32 9.67
N GLN A 17 -6.71 -7.62 10.46
CA GLN A 17 -8.03 -7.19 10.01
C GLN A 17 -7.90 -6.01 9.04
N ILE A 18 -7.04 -5.04 9.37
CA ILE A 18 -6.77 -3.88 8.50
C ILE A 18 -6.27 -4.33 7.13
N ILE A 19 -5.37 -5.32 7.04
CA ILE A 19 -4.91 -5.86 5.76
C ILE A 19 -6.06 -6.44 4.92
N LYS A 20 -6.98 -7.18 5.56
CA LYS A 20 -8.16 -7.73 4.88
C LYS A 20 -9.07 -6.62 4.37
N ASP A 21 -9.27 -5.58 5.17
CA ASP A 21 -10.12 -4.44 4.82
C ASP A 21 -9.49 -3.61 3.70
N LEU A 22 -8.19 -3.35 3.76
CA LEU A 22 -7.42 -2.72 2.67
C LEU A 22 -7.57 -3.50 1.36
N THR A 23 -7.39 -4.82 1.40
CA THR A 23 -7.58 -5.69 0.23
C THR A 23 -9.01 -5.61 -0.32
N SER A 24 -10.01 -5.47 0.56
CA SER A 24 -11.43 -5.37 0.18
C SER A 24 -11.82 -3.99 -0.33
N CYS A 25 -11.04 -2.95 0.01
CA CYS A 25 -11.23 -1.56 -0.40
C CYS A 25 -10.34 -1.17 -1.60
N ASP A 26 -9.88 -2.13 -2.40
CA ASP A 26 -9.04 -1.91 -3.59
C ASP A 26 -7.73 -1.14 -3.29
N TRP A 27 -7.15 -1.35 -2.10
CA TRP A 27 -5.77 -0.94 -1.85
C TRP A 27 -4.80 -2.00 -2.33
N HIS A 28 -3.64 -1.54 -2.81
CA HIS A 28 -2.64 -2.38 -3.44
C HIS A 28 -1.40 -2.51 -2.56
N SER A 29 -0.93 -3.75 -2.42
CA SER A 29 0.25 -4.14 -1.64
C SER A 29 1.46 -4.47 -2.52
N ILE A 30 1.30 -4.37 -3.84
CA ILE A 30 2.34 -4.56 -4.85
C ILE A 30 2.39 -3.36 -5.80
N ILE A 31 3.54 -3.12 -6.39
CA ILE A 31 3.71 -1.99 -7.33
C ILE A 31 4.62 -2.39 -8.50
N LYS A 32 4.35 -1.86 -9.70
CA LYS A 32 5.31 -1.92 -10.80
C LYS A 32 6.44 -0.93 -10.50
N GLY A 33 7.64 -1.44 -10.28
CA GLY A 33 8.83 -0.66 -10.01
C GLY A 33 10.02 -1.17 -10.81
N TYR A 34 11.22 -0.88 -10.33
CA TYR A 34 12.47 -1.26 -11.00
C TYR A 34 13.39 -2.06 -10.07
N ASP A 35 14.08 -3.05 -10.63
CA ASP A 35 15.19 -3.73 -9.97
C ASP A 35 16.47 -2.88 -10.00
N ASP A 36 17.57 -3.38 -9.43
CA ASP A 36 18.85 -2.68 -9.42
C ASP A 36 19.48 -2.49 -10.81
N GLY A 37 19.03 -3.28 -11.80
CA GLY A 37 19.42 -3.16 -13.20
C GLY A 37 18.54 -2.21 -14.01
N GLY A 38 17.50 -1.62 -13.40
CA GLY A 38 16.53 -0.76 -14.09
C GLY A 38 15.48 -1.51 -14.90
N ASN A 39 15.36 -2.84 -14.73
CA ASN A 39 14.31 -3.61 -15.40
C ASN A 39 12.98 -3.44 -14.66
N ALA A 40 11.89 -3.29 -15.41
CA ALA A 40 10.55 -3.22 -14.84
C ALA A 40 10.17 -4.57 -14.21
N VAL A 41 9.78 -4.55 -12.94
CA VAL A 41 9.42 -5.74 -12.14
C VAL A 41 8.23 -5.44 -11.21
N ILE A 42 7.62 -6.48 -10.65
CA ILE A 42 6.64 -6.34 -9.57
C ILE A 42 7.39 -6.31 -8.23
N CYS A 43 7.29 -5.19 -7.51
CA CYS A 43 7.80 -5.06 -6.15
C CYS A 43 6.70 -5.36 -5.13
N TYR A 44 7.05 -6.06 -4.06
CA TYR A 44 6.18 -6.34 -2.93
C TYR A 44 6.41 -5.29 -1.83
N LEU A 45 5.41 -4.50 -1.47
CA LEU A 45 5.59 -3.45 -0.46
C LEU A 45 5.72 -4.05 0.96
N PRO A 46 6.31 -3.33 1.94
CA PRO A 46 6.20 -3.72 3.34
C PRO A 46 4.73 -3.88 3.77
N GLU A 47 4.43 -4.75 4.75
CA GLU A 47 3.05 -5.05 5.21
C GLU A 47 2.28 -3.82 5.69
N THR A 48 2.99 -2.82 6.20
CA THR A 48 2.45 -1.53 6.66
C THR A 48 2.34 -0.49 5.54
N THR A 49 2.64 -0.84 4.30
CA THR A 49 2.76 0.10 3.18
C THR A 49 1.87 -0.31 2.00
N TRP A 50 0.95 0.58 1.65
CA TRP A 50 -0.11 0.32 0.67
C TRP A 50 -0.35 1.53 -0.21
N TRP A 51 -0.86 1.35 -1.42
CA TRP A 51 -1.18 2.48 -2.30
C TRP A 51 -2.54 2.35 -2.98
N LYS A 52 -3.11 3.51 -3.34
CA LYS A 52 -4.35 3.63 -4.12
C LYS A 52 -4.41 5.00 -4.81
N GLU A 53 -5.31 5.16 -5.77
CA GLU A 53 -5.47 6.40 -6.53
C GLU A 53 -6.52 7.34 -5.94
N PHE A 54 -6.11 8.59 -5.68
CA PHE A 54 -6.93 9.65 -5.11
C PHE A 54 -6.70 10.98 -5.83
N GLU A 55 -7.58 11.96 -5.63
CA GLU A 55 -7.36 13.32 -6.13
C GLU A 55 -6.40 14.10 -5.24
N THR A 56 -6.41 13.81 -3.93
CA THR A 56 -5.56 14.48 -2.93
C THR A 56 -5.01 13.49 -1.91
N SER A 57 -3.90 13.84 -1.26
CA SER A 57 -3.37 13.07 -0.13
C SER A 57 -4.33 13.01 1.06
N ARG A 58 -5.18 14.05 1.22
CA ARG A 58 -6.18 14.09 2.29
C ARG A 58 -7.22 12.99 2.14
N GLN A 59 -7.70 12.74 0.92
CA GLN A 59 -8.63 11.63 0.66
C GLN A 59 -8.02 10.26 0.99
N ALA A 60 -6.73 10.06 0.68
CA ALA A 60 -6.02 8.84 1.04
C ALA A 60 -5.93 8.63 2.56
N TYR A 61 -5.62 9.71 3.29
CA TYR A 61 -5.60 9.70 4.76
C TYR A 61 -6.99 9.40 5.35
N ASP A 62 -8.03 10.05 4.84
CA ASP A 62 -9.38 9.94 5.38
C ASP A 62 -9.94 8.52 5.16
N GLU A 63 -9.76 7.93 3.98
CA GLU A 63 -10.18 6.55 3.71
C GLU A 63 -9.43 5.55 4.60
N PHE A 64 -8.10 5.68 4.71
CA PHE A 64 -7.33 4.82 5.62
C PHE A 64 -7.77 4.98 7.09
N SER A 65 -8.06 6.22 7.52
CA SER A 65 -8.52 6.50 8.89
C SER A 65 -9.88 5.86 9.20
N LEU A 66 -10.75 5.76 8.20
CA LEU A 66 -12.02 5.03 8.32
C LEU A 66 -11.80 3.52 8.44
N ILE A 67 -10.84 2.96 7.68
CA ILE A 67 -10.50 1.53 7.71
C ILE A 67 -9.85 1.16 9.04
N ALA A 68 -8.79 1.87 9.44
CA ALA A 68 -8.01 1.53 10.62
C ALA A 68 -8.68 1.95 11.94
N GLY A 69 -9.61 2.91 11.88
CA GLY A 69 -10.19 3.61 13.02
C GLY A 69 -9.23 4.68 13.55
N SER A 70 -9.62 5.95 13.51
CA SER A 70 -8.73 7.08 13.83
C SER A 70 -8.03 6.99 15.20
N ASN A 71 -8.69 6.41 16.22
CA ASN A 71 -8.12 6.23 17.55
C ASN A 71 -7.11 5.07 17.66
N ASN A 72 -7.04 4.20 16.65
CA ASN A 72 -6.11 3.07 16.58
C ASN A 72 -4.80 3.43 15.86
N ILE A 73 -4.76 4.56 15.14
CA ILE A 73 -3.57 5.00 14.39
C ILE A 73 -2.57 5.65 15.34
N ILE A 74 -1.37 5.09 15.40
CA ILE A 74 -0.21 5.70 16.07
C ILE A 74 0.42 6.73 15.15
N ARG A 75 0.61 6.33 13.89
CA ARG A 75 1.23 7.16 12.85
C ARG A 75 0.71 6.75 11.48
N VAL A 76 0.55 7.74 10.61
CA VAL A 76 0.41 7.49 9.17
C VAL A 76 1.16 8.58 8.41
N LEU A 77 1.92 8.14 7.42
CA LEU A 77 2.55 9.00 6.43
C LEU A 77 1.84 8.79 5.10
N VAL A 78 1.49 9.89 4.44
CA VAL A 78 0.87 9.87 3.12
C VAL A 78 1.77 10.62 2.16
N SER A 79 2.23 9.92 1.12
CA SER A 79 3.12 10.49 0.11
C SER A 79 2.55 10.30 -1.28
N LYS A 80 2.81 11.26 -2.16
CA LYS A 80 2.56 11.08 -3.59
C LYS A 80 3.56 10.05 -4.11
N LEU A 81 3.06 9.05 -4.82
CA LEU A 81 3.87 7.98 -5.40
C LEU A 81 4.15 8.34 -6.86
N ASP A 82 5.43 8.51 -7.18
CA ASP A 82 5.91 8.71 -8.54
C ASP A 82 6.53 7.41 -9.08
N ASP A 83 7.71 7.03 -8.57
CA ASP A 83 8.40 5.78 -8.92
C ASP A 83 8.82 4.99 -7.67
N TRP A 84 9.12 3.69 -7.85
CA TRP A 84 9.55 2.79 -6.77
C TRP A 84 10.67 1.85 -7.23
N ARG A 85 11.72 1.73 -6.39
CA ARG A 85 12.81 0.76 -6.56
C ARG A 85 12.63 -0.37 -5.56
N CYS A 86 12.63 -1.62 -6.02
CA CYS A 86 12.36 -2.75 -5.13
C CYS A 86 13.46 -2.90 -4.07
N SER A 87 13.07 -3.02 -2.80
CA SER A 87 13.97 -3.31 -1.68
C SER A 87 13.64 -4.62 -0.94
N THR A 88 12.54 -5.27 -1.33
CA THR A 88 11.91 -6.39 -0.62
C THR A 88 11.74 -7.58 -1.56
N ILE A 89 12.33 -8.71 -1.19
CA ILE A 89 12.42 -9.93 -2.02
C ILE A 89 11.43 -11.04 -1.63
N ASN A 90 10.87 -11.00 -0.42
CA ASN A 90 9.95 -12.03 0.06
C ASN A 90 8.51 -11.51 0.09
N ALA A 91 7.67 -12.04 -0.79
CA ALA A 91 6.26 -11.70 -0.86
C ALA A 91 5.44 -12.39 0.24
N MET A 92 4.44 -11.68 0.77
CA MET A 92 3.40 -12.27 1.63
C MET A 92 2.28 -12.92 0.79
N ALA A 93 1.43 -13.74 1.42
CA ALA A 93 0.39 -14.48 0.71
C ALA A 93 -0.58 -13.59 -0.08
N HIS A 94 -1.08 -12.49 0.52
CA HIS A 94 -2.01 -11.58 -0.16
C HIS A 94 -1.35 -10.88 -1.36
N GLN A 95 -0.05 -10.58 -1.28
CA GLN A 95 0.73 -9.99 -2.37
C GLN A 95 0.95 -10.96 -3.53
N GLN A 96 1.17 -12.24 -3.24
CA GLN A 96 1.27 -13.27 -4.27
C GLN A 96 -0.07 -13.43 -5.02
N GLU A 97 -1.19 -13.43 -4.30
CA GLU A 97 -2.53 -13.49 -4.90
C GLU A 97 -2.85 -12.24 -5.73
N GLU A 98 -2.43 -11.06 -5.27
CA GLU A 98 -2.56 -9.82 -6.02
C GLU A 98 -1.70 -9.86 -7.30
N ALA A 99 -0.45 -10.34 -7.21
CA ALA A 99 0.48 -10.39 -8.35
C ALA A 99 -0.01 -11.32 -9.47
N LYS A 100 -0.67 -12.43 -9.13
CA LYS A 100 -1.29 -13.35 -10.11
C LYS A 100 -2.36 -12.67 -10.97
N LYS A 101 -3.05 -11.63 -10.46
CA LYS A 101 -4.08 -10.89 -11.20
C LYS A 101 -3.51 -9.90 -12.21
N LEU A 102 -2.23 -9.57 -12.11
CA LEU A 102 -1.53 -8.63 -13.00
C LEU A 102 -0.77 -9.31 -14.14
N GLN A 103 -0.73 -10.65 -14.16
CA GLN A 103 -0.16 -11.49 -15.21
C GLN A 103 -1.24 -11.94 -16.19
#